data_AF-A0A6C0C5S3-F1
#
_entry.id   AF-A0A6C0C5S3-F1
#
_cell.length_a   1.000
_cell.length_b   1.000
_cell.length_c   1.000
_cell.angle_alpha   90.00
_cell.angle_beta   90.00
_cell.angle_gamma   90.00
#
_symmetry.space_group_name_H-M   'P 1'
#
loop_
_entity.id
_entity.type
_entity.pdbx_description
1 polymer ?
#
loop_
_entity_poly.entity_id
_entity_poly.type
_entity_poly.pdbx_seq_one_letter_code
_entity_poly.pdbx_strand_id
1 'polypeptide(L)' 'SEERSWHKIIQEHVDNLISDDEFNLNKNKYKINPPLLKESYFYRKIFDSYYPGKANVIPYFWLPNWSDEIDPSARELS' A
#
# COMPACT_ATOMS: atom_id res chain seq x y z
N SER A 1 23.21 -4.48 10.56
CA SER A 1 23.11 -3.27 9.73
C SER A 1 21.64 -2.96 9.56
N GLU A 2 21.09 -2.18 10.49
CA GLU A 2 19.64 -1.87 10.57
C GLU A 2 19.32 -0.46 10.05
N GLU A 3 20.33 0.30 9.63
CA GLU A 3 20.14 1.71 9.29
C GLU A 3 19.25 1.91 8.05
N ARG A 4 19.18 0.93 7.14
CA ARG A 4 18.37 1.02 5.91
C ARG A 4 17.73 -0.32 5.53
N SER A 5 16.59 -0.62 6.14
CA SER A 5 15.80 -1.81 5.81
C SER A 5 15.21 -1.71 4.41
N TRP A 6 14.91 -2.85 3.79
CA TRP A 6 14.19 -2.90 2.51
C TRP A 6 12.82 -2.20 2.57
N HIS A 7 12.10 -2.26 3.70
CA HIS A 7 10.83 -1.54 3.84
C HIS A 7 11.04 -0.02 3.74
N LYS A 8 12.08 0.54 4.39
CA LYS A 8 12.39 1.97 4.32
C LYS A 8 12.75 2.39 2.89
N ILE A 9 13.56 1.58 2.20
CA ILE A 9 13.95 1.86 0.81
C ILE A 9 12.72 1.94 -0.10
N ILE A 10 11.74 1.04 0.09
CA ILE A 10 10.51 1.05 -0.71
C ILE A 10 9.65 2.27 -0.35
N GLN A 11 9.46 2.57 0.93
CA GLN A 11 8.71 3.76 1.37
C GLN A 11 9.31 5.04 0.78
N GLU A 12 10.64 5.22 0.90
CA GLU A 12 11.38 6.35 0.30
C GLU A 12 11.19 6.40 -1.23
N HIS A 13 11.25 5.25 -1.90
CA HIS A 13 11.05 5.18 -3.34
C HIS A 13 9.63 5.61 -3.75
N VAL A 14 8.61 5.12 -3.02
CA VAL A 14 7.21 5.43 -3.30
C VAL A 14 6.90 6.90 -3.01
N ASP A 15 7.45 7.47 -1.93
CA ASP A 15 7.28 8.88 -1.58
C ASP A 15 7.79 9.82 -2.68
N ASN A 16 8.84 9.42 -3.41
CA ASN A 16 9.34 10.17 -4.56
C ASN A 16 8.47 10.03 -5.81
N LEU A 17 7.68 8.97 -5.93
CA LEU A 17 6.82 8.70 -7.08
C LEU A 17 5.41 9.26 -6.94
N ILE A 18 4.90 9.33 -5.71
CA ILE A 18 3.51 9.68 -5.41
C ILE A 18 3.48 10.85 -4.43
N SER A 19 2.99 12.00 -4.90
CA SER A 19 2.79 13.17 -4.05
C SER A 19 1.62 12.97 -3.09
N ASP A 20 1.64 13.71 -1.98
CA ASP A 20 0.55 13.71 -1.00
C ASP A 20 -0.79 14.11 -1.64
N ASP A 21 -0.78 15.08 -2.57
CA ASP A 21 -1.95 15.53 -3.29
C ASP A 21 -2.54 14.44 -4.21
N GLU A 22 -1.68 13.74 -4.97
CA GLU A 22 -2.13 12.62 -5.81
C GLU A 22 -2.78 11.54 -4.93
N PHE A 23 -2.09 11.16 -3.85
CA PHE A 23 -2.57 10.11 -2.96
C PHE A 23 -3.92 10.46 -2.33
N ASN A 24 -4.05 11.66 -1.76
CA ASN A 24 -5.27 12.08 -1.08
C ASN A 24 -6.46 12.22 -2.02
N LEU A 25 -6.24 12.65 -3.27
CA LEU A 25 -7.29 12.77 -4.28
C LEU A 25 -7.75 11.41 -4.81
N ASN A 26 -6.82 10.46 -4.96
CA ASN A 26 -7.09 9.21 -5.67
C ASN A 26 -7.40 8.01 -4.76
N LYS A 27 -6.94 7.99 -3.50
CA LYS A 27 -7.17 6.85 -2.59
C LYS A 27 -8.65 6.48 -2.43
N ASN A 28 -9.51 7.50 -2.38
CA ASN A 28 -10.96 7.36 -2.20
C ASN A 28 -11.69 6.87 -3.47
N LYS A 29 -11.02 6.79 -4.63
CA LYS A 29 -11.61 6.25 -5.86
C LYS A 29 -11.74 4.72 -5.81
N TYR A 30 -10.92 4.06 -5.00
CA TYR A 30 -10.94 2.61 -4.85
C TYR A 30 -12.02 2.21 -3.84
N LYS A 31 -13.08 1.54 -4.33
CA LYS A 31 -14.18 1.06 -3.48
C LYS A 31 -13.84 -0.21 -2.71
N ILE A 32 -13.10 -1.12 -3.35
CA ILE A 32 -12.64 -2.39 -2.76
C ILE A 32 -11.21 -2.17 -2.28
N ASN A 33 -10.94 -2.48 -1.02
CA ASN A 33 -9.64 -2.35 -0.36
C ASN A 33 -8.97 -1.00 -0.65
N PRO A 34 -9.55 0.12 -0.17
CA PRO A 34 -8.95 1.43 -0.35
C PRO A 34 -7.56 1.46 0.28
N PRO A 35 -6.54 1.97 -0.42
CA PRO A 35 -5.19 2.05 0.12
C PRO A 35 -5.12 3.09 1.24
N LEU A 36 -4.51 2.69 2.37
CA LEU A 36 -4.35 3.54 3.56
C LEU A 36 -3.02 4.32 3.55
N LEU A 37 -2.01 3.76 2.90
CA LEU A 37 -0.67 4.33 2.76
C LEU A 37 -0.31 4.53 1.29
N LYS A 38 0.65 5.42 1.01
CA LYS A 38 1.15 5.64 -0.36
C LYS A 38 1.74 4.37 -0.97
N GLU A 39 2.43 3.56 -0.17
CA GLU A 39 2.97 2.28 -0.60
C GLU A 39 1.86 1.33 -1.07
N SER A 40 0.80 1.16 -0.28
CA SER A 40 -0.35 0.35 -0.69
C SER A 40 -1.05 0.92 -1.94
N TYR A 41 -1.08 2.25 -2.09
CA TYR A 41 -1.61 2.90 -3.30
C TYR A 41 -0.73 2.65 -4.53
N PHE A 42 0.59 2.64 -4.36
CA PHE A 42 1.53 2.28 -5.43
C PHE A 42 1.30 0.87 -5.94
N TYR A 43 1.23 -0.11 -5.03
CA TYR A 43 0.92 -1.50 -5.40
C TYR A 43 -0.44 -1.62 -6.05
N ARG A 44 -1.44 -0.89 -5.55
CA ARG A 44 -2.78 -0.87 -6.15
C ARG A 44 -2.75 -0.34 -7.58
N LYS A 45 -2.01 0.74 -7.84
CA LYS A 45 -1.85 1.34 -9.18
C LYS A 45 -1.19 0.37 -10.17
N ILE A 46 -0.18 -0.37 -9.70
CA ILE A 46 0.47 -1.44 -10.48
C ILE A 46 -0.51 -2.59 -10.74
N PHE A 47 -1.22 -3.07 -9.72
CA PHE A 47 -2.17 -4.15 -9.89
C PHE A 47 -3.26 -3.79 -10.90
N ASP A 48 -3.85 -2.59 -10.79
CA ASP A 48 -4.91 -2.14 -11.69
C ASP A 48 -4.40 -1.86 -13.12
N SER A 49 -3.10 -1.59 -13.32
CA SER A 49 -2.53 -1.44 -14.67
C SER A 49 -2.43 -2.78 -15.41
N TYR A 50 -2.15 -3.87 -14.70
CA TYR A 50 -2.08 -5.21 -15.26
C TYR A 50 -3.44 -5.95 -15.25
N TYR A 51 -4.27 -5.69 -14.25
CA TYR A 51 -5.53 -6.41 -14.00
C TYR A 51 -6.72 -5.47 -13.78
N PRO A 52 -7.09 -4.67 -14.79
CA PRO A 52 -8.13 -3.66 -14.65
C PRO A 52 -9.47 -4.28 -14.23
N GLY A 53 -10.06 -3.72 -13.17
CA GLY A 53 -11.37 -4.15 -12.66
C GLY A 53 -11.39 -5.49 -11.92
N LYS A 54 -10.21 -6.06 -11.59
CA LYS A 54 -10.10 -7.35 -10.88
C LYS A 54 -9.82 -7.21 -9.38
N ALA A 55 -10.07 -6.04 -8.82
CA ALA A 55 -9.87 -5.78 -7.39
C ALA A 55 -10.64 -6.75 -6.47
N ASN A 56 -11.75 -7.33 -6.95
CA ASN A 56 -12.55 -8.31 -6.21
C ASN A 56 -11.85 -9.66 -5.95
N VAL A 57 -10.75 -9.95 -6.66
CA VAL A 57 -9.94 -11.16 -6.42
C VAL A 57 -9.20 -11.08 -5.07
N ILE A 58 -8.95 -9.85 -4.59
CA ILE A 58 -8.32 -9.59 -3.30
C ILE A 58 -9.44 -9.15 -2.35
N PRO A 59 -9.98 -10.03 -1.50
CA PRO A 59 -11.13 -9.69 -0.65
C PRO A 59 -10.75 -8.76 0.51
N TYR A 60 -9.54 -8.89 1.04
CA TYR A 60 -8.98 -8.07 2.12
C TYR A 60 -7.45 -8.12 2.09
N PHE A 61 -6.78 -7.17 2.75
CA PHE A 61 -5.33 -7.23 2.96
C PHE A 61 -5.00 -8.24 4.05
N TRP A 62 -4.00 -9.09 3.81
CA TRP A 62 -3.60 -10.08 4.80
C TRP A 62 -2.80 -9.40 5.92
N LEU A 63 -3.48 -9.15 7.04
CA LEU A 63 -2.92 -8.64 8.28
C LEU A 63 -3.42 -9.53 9.44
N PRO A 64 -2.62 -9.72 10.50
CA PRO A 64 -3.08 -10.51 11.64
C PRO A 64 -4.19 -9.79 12.40
N ASN A 65 -5.26 -10.51 12.75
CA ASN A 65 -6.40 -9.93 13.49
C ASN A 65 -6.05 -9.39 14.90
N TRP A 66 -4.86 -9.69 15.40
CA TRP A 66 -4.37 -9.26 16.72
C TRP A 66 -3.45 -8.03 16.65
N SER A 67 -3.25 -7.47 15.46
CA SER A 67 -2.37 -6.32 15.25
C SER A 67 -3.14 -5.15 14.65
N ASP A 68 -2.86 -3.95 15.15
CA ASP A 68 -3.36 -2.68 14.60
C ASP A 68 -2.48 -2.14 13.46
N GLU A 69 -1.50 -2.94 13.00
CA GLU A 69 -0.57 -2.53 11.94
C GLU A 69 -1.28 -2.35 10.60
N ILE A 70 -0.96 -1.23 9.95
CA ILE A 70 -1.48 -0.86 8.62
C ILE A 70 -0.43 -0.97 7.52
N ASP A 71 0.81 -1.32 7.89
CA ASP A 71 1.93 -1.44 6.97
C ASP A 71 1.76 -2.66 6.04
N PRO A 72 1.85 -2.48 4.71
CA PRO A 72 1.62 -3.56 3.76
C PRO A 72 2.73 -4.62 3.76
N SER A 73 3.91 -4.33 4.34
CA SER A 73 5.03 -5.27 4.39
C SER A 73 4.93 -6.27 5.54
N ALA A 74 3.99 -6.06 6.49
CA ALA A 74 3.80 -6.88 7.69
C ALA A 74 5.07 -7.04 8.54
N ARG A 75 6.06 -6.15 8.36
CA ARG A 75 7.37 -6.23 9.00
C ARG A 75 7.39 -5.56 10.38
N GLU A 76 6.51 -4.60 10.59
CA GLU A 76 6.38 -3.88 11.87
C GLU A 76 5.40 -4.57 12.84
N LEU A 77 5.07 -5.85 12.60
CA LEU A 77 4.29 -6.65 13.55
C LEU A 77 5.11 -6.83 14.84
N SER A 78 4.71 -6.12 15.90
CA SER A 78 5.26 -6.24 17.25
C SER A 78 4.45 -7.19 18.14
#